data_AF-A0A661IIK8-F1
#
_entry.id   AF-A0A661IIK8-F1
#
_cell.length_a   1.000
_cell.length_b   1.000
_cell.length_c   1.000
_cell.angle_alpha   90.00
_cell.angle_beta   90.00
_cell.angle_gamma   90.00
#
_symmetry.space_group_name_H-M   'P 1'
#
loop_
_entity.id
_entity.type
_entity.pdbx_description
1 polymer ?
#
loop_
_entity_poly.entity_id
_entity_poly.type
_entity_poly.pdbx_seq_one_letter_code
_entity_poly.pdbx_strand_id
1 'polypeptide(L)'
;PLDTNCDPDLVDFPIPGNDDAIRSIQLFCNEMAAAMNEGKASLAEDNAEVVEVTEAEVTEVAVEAKEEAAKSTETVETAEPAKEV
;
A
#
# COMPACT_ATOMS: atom_id res chain seq x y z
N PRO A 1 -19.66 -12.97 -6.21
CA PRO A 1 -20.09 -14.35 -5.84
C PRO A 1 -19.74 -15.27 -6.99
N LEU A 2 -19.20 -16.45 -6.71
CA LEU A 2 -18.90 -17.47 -7.72
C LEU A 2 -19.90 -18.61 -7.58
N ASP A 3 -20.60 -18.94 -8.68
CA ASP A 3 -21.50 -20.09 -8.75
C ASP A 3 -20.79 -21.35 -9.28
N THR A 4 -21.52 -22.46 -9.31
CA THR A 4 -21.04 -23.82 -9.68
C THR A 4 -20.38 -23.95 -11.05
N ASN A 5 -20.57 -22.97 -11.94
CA ASN A 5 -20.02 -22.97 -13.30
C ASN A 5 -18.75 -22.11 -13.47
N CYS A 6 -18.32 -21.39 -12.43
CA CYS A 6 -17.10 -20.59 -12.45
C CYS A 6 -15.90 -21.36 -11.88
N ASP A 7 -14.73 -21.16 -12.49
CA ASP A 7 -13.46 -21.71 -12.00
C ASP A 7 -12.90 -20.85 -10.86
N PRO A 8 -12.78 -21.37 -9.63
CA PRO A 8 -12.32 -20.61 -8.48
C PRO A 8 -10.82 -20.31 -8.51
N ASP A 9 -10.01 -21.01 -9.34
CA ASP A 9 -8.56 -20.80 -9.41
C ASP A 9 -8.18 -19.47 -10.08
N LEU A 10 -9.15 -18.78 -10.68
CA LEU A 10 -8.99 -17.47 -11.32
C LEU A 10 -9.10 -16.29 -10.35
N VAL A 11 -9.46 -16.54 -9.08
CA VAL A 11 -9.73 -15.50 -8.08
C VAL A 11 -8.96 -15.80 -6.80
N ASP A 12 -8.26 -14.80 -6.25
CA ASP A 12 -7.44 -14.98 -5.03
C ASP A 12 -8.29 -15.32 -3.79
N PHE A 13 -9.47 -14.74 -3.71
CA PHE A 13 -10.43 -14.92 -2.61
C PHE A 13 -11.79 -15.34 -3.18
N PRO A 14 -11.96 -16.61 -3.58
CA PRO A 14 -13.20 -17.08 -4.16
C PRO A 14 -14.30 -17.11 -3.09
N ILE A 15 -15.38 -16.37 -3.31
CA ILE A 15 -16.54 -16.36 -2.41
C ILE A 15 -17.68 -17.14 -3.07
N PRO A 16 -18.04 -18.33 -2.56
CA PRO A 16 -19.11 -19.13 -3.14
C PRO A 16 -20.46 -18.43 -2.97
N GLY A 17 -21.28 -18.42 -4.01
CA GLY A 17 -22.61 -17.84 -3.96
C GLY A 17 -23.30 -17.82 -5.33
N ASN A 18 -24.62 -17.70 -5.31
CA ASN A 18 -25.42 -17.63 -6.53
C ASN A 18 -25.22 -16.27 -7.23
N ASP A 19 -24.59 -16.24 -8.39
CA ASP A 19 -24.39 -15.02 -9.20
C ASP A 19 -25.53 -14.75 -10.19
N ASP A 20 -26.40 -15.71 -10.48
CA ASP A 20 -27.58 -15.53 -11.34
C ASP A 20 -28.65 -14.63 -10.70
N ALA A 21 -28.75 -14.65 -9.37
CA ALA A 21 -29.78 -13.92 -8.65
C ALA A 21 -29.38 -12.46 -8.38
N ILE A 22 -30.16 -11.50 -8.92
CA ILE A 22 -29.94 -10.07 -8.69
C ILE A 22 -29.89 -9.69 -7.20
N ARG A 23 -30.73 -10.33 -6.37
CA ARG A 23 -30.74 -10.10 -4.92
C ARG A 23 -29.44 -10.55 -4.25
N SER A 24 -28.86 -11.65 -4.72
CA SER A 24 -27.58 -12.16 -4.22
C SER A 24 -26.46 -11.20 -4.59
N ILE A 25 -26.35 -10.81 -5.86
CA ILE A 25 -25.35 -9.81 -6.31
C ILE A 25 -25.46 -8.52 -5.49
N GLN A 26 -26.68 -7.99 -5.31
CA GLN A 26 -26.90 -6.78 -4.51
C GLN A 26 -26.45 -6.93 -3.07
N LEU A 27 -26.72 -8.09 -2.44
CA LEU A 27 -26.25 -8.37 -1.08
C LEU A 27 -24.72 -8.32 -1.00
N PHE A 28 -24.01 -9.01 -1.91
CA PHE A 28 -22.55 -9.01 -1.94
C PHE A 28 -21.98 -7.60 -2.17
N CYS A 29 -22.52 -6.85 -3.12
CA CYS A 29 -22.06 -5.48 -3.40
C CYS A 29 -22.28 -4.54 -2.20
N ASN A 30 -23.44 -4.64 -1.55
CA ASN A 30 -23.76 -3.81 -0.38
C ASN A 30 -22.85 -4.13 0.81
N GLU A 31 -22.63 -5.42 1.09
CA GLU A 31 -21.77 -5.86 2.18
C GLU A 31 -20.31 -5.42 1.95
N MET A 32 -19.81 -5.59 0.72
CA MET A 32 -18.47 -5.15 0.36
C MET A 32 -18.33 -3.62 0.49
N ALA A 33 -19.33 -2.86 0.06
CA ALA A 33 -19.34 -1.41 0.20
C ALA A 33 -19.38 -0.97 1.67
N ALA A 34 -20.15 -1.65 2.51
CA ALA A 34 -20.21 -1.39 3.95
C ALA A 34 -18.84 -1.64 4.60
N ALA A 35 -18.22 -2.80 4.34
CA ALA A 35 -16.90 -3.15 4.85
C ALA A 35 -15.81 -2.17 4.41
N MET A 36 -15.84 -1.70 3.15
CA MET A 36 -14.90 -0.68 2.67
C MET A 36 -15.07 0.66 3.40
N ASN A 37 -16.31 1.05 3.72
CA ASN A 37 -16.58 2.30 4.43
C ASN A 37 -16.19 2.19 5.90
N GLU A 38 -16.45 1.04 6.55
CA GLU A 38 -16.01 0.75 7.91
C GLU A 38 -14.48 0.80 8.00
N GLY A 39 -13.76 0.09 7.12
CA GLY A 39 -12.30 0.11 7.12
C GLY A 39 -11.71 1.51 6.88
N LYS A 40 -12.35 2.35 6.07
CA LYS A 40 -11.95 3.76 5.90
C LYS A 40 -12.21 4.59 7.15
N ALA A 41 -13.34 4.38 7.83
CA ALA A 41 -13.66 5.06 9.07
C ALA A 41 -12.67 4.67 10.17
N SER A 42 -12.40 3.37 10.35
CA SER A 42 -11.42 2.88 11.31
C SER A 42 -10.02 3.43 11.04
N LEU A 43 -9.57 3.43 9.78
CA LEU A 43 -8.26 4.01 9.44
C LEU A 43 -8.19 5.52 9.75
N ALA A 44 -9.30 6.25 9.58
CA ALA A 44 -9.36 7.67 9.91
C ALA A 44 -9.35 7.91 11.43
N GLU A 45 -9.98 7.04 12.22
CA GLU A 45 -9.91 7.07 13.69
C GLU A 45 -8.50 6.71 14.17
N ASP A 46 -7.90 5.65 13.64
CA ASP A 46 -6.52 5.23 13.97
C ASP A 46 -5.49 6.30 13.58
N ASN A 47 -5.63 6.95 12.42
CA ASN A 47 -4.75 8.07 12.04
C ASN A 47 -5.03 9.35 12.83
N ALA A 48 -6.24 9.57 13.31
CA ALA A 48 -6.53 10.69 14.22
C ALA A 48 -5.84 10.48 15.58
N GLU A 49 -5.69 9.24 16.03
CA GLU A 49 -4.93 8.87 17.23
C GLU A 49 -3.40 9.03 17.02
N VAL A 50 -2.89 8.74 15.81
CA VAL A 50 -1.46 8.90 15.48
C VAL A 50 -1.04 10.37 15.30
N VAL A 51 -1.95 11.30 15.01
CA VAL A 51 -1.65 12.74 14.91
C VAL A 51 -1.42 13.39 16.29
N GLU A 52 -1.71 12.71 17.41
CA GLU A 52 -1.25 13.13 18.74
C GLU A 52 0.21 12.74 19.06
N VAL A 53 0.94 12.10 18.14
CA VAL A 53 2.40 11.99 18.23
C VAL A 53 3.03 13.19 17.52
N THR A 54 3.55 14.09 18.36
CA THR A 54 3.89 15.49 18.07
C THR A 54 4.69 15.74 16.79
N GLU A 55 4.36 16.85 16.13
CA GLU A 55 5.05 17.46 14.98
C GLU A 55 6.56 17.69 15.16
N ALA A 56 7.08 17.53 16.40
CA ALA A 56 8.50 17.57 16.72
C ALA A 56 9.25 16.29 16.26
N GLU A 57 8.65 15.10 16.38
CA GLU A 57 9.33 13.84 16.07
C GLU A 57 9.54 13.66 14.55
N VAL A 58 8.61 14.19 13.74
CA VAL A 58 8.70 14.19 12.27
C VAL A 58 9.84 15.08 11.76
N THR A 59 10.20 16.13 12.51
CA THR A 59 11.28 17.04 12.10
C THR A 59 12.68 16.49 12.35
N GLU A 60 12.89 15.64 13.36
CA GLU A 60 14.21 15.07 13.65
C GLU A 60 14.60 13.97 12.64
N VAL A 61 13.65 13.09 12.29
CA VAL A 61 13.89 11.99 11.32
C VAL A 61 14.15 12.52 9.89
N ALA A 62 13.55 13.66 9.53
CA ALA A 62 13.74 14.27 8.21
C ALA A 62 15.10 14.97 8.05
N VAL A 63 15.77 15.34 9.15
CA VAL A 63 17.09 15.97 9.14
C VAL A 63 18.18 14.91 9.03
N GLU A 64 18.05 13.78 9.72
CA GLU A 64 19.01 12.66 9.61
C GLU A 64 19.04 12.04 8.21
N ALA A 65 17.88 11.89 7.56
CA ALA A 65 17.81 11.32 6.20
C ALA A 65 18.46 12.22 5.12
N LYS A 66 18.61 13.53 5.37
CA LYS A 66 19.25 14.45 4.42
C LYS A 66 20.77 14.51 4.56
N GLU A 67 21.30 14.20 5.74
CA GLU A 67 22.75 14.23 5.98
C GLU A 67 23.45 12.98 5.43
N GLU A 68 22.77 11.83 5.40
CA GLU A 68 23.33 10.59 4.85
C GLU A 68 23.40 10.57 3.30
N ALA A 69 22.49 11.28 2.62
CA ALA A 69 22.47 11.36 1.16
C ALA A 69 23.58 12.26 0.57
N ALA A 70 24.20 13.13 1.37
CA ALA A 70 25.22 14.08 0.92
C ALA A 70 26.66 13.53 0.94
N LYS A 71 26.90 12.32 1.48
CA LYS A 71 28.25 11.77 1.66
C LYS A 71 28.70 10.75 0.59
N SER A 72 27.81 10.31 -0.31
CA SER A 72 28.11 9.22 -1.27
C SER A 72 28.41 9.64 -2.72
N THR A 73 28.54 10.93 -3.03
CA THR A 73 28.72 11.42 -4.43
C THR A 73 30.01 12.20 -4.71
N GLU A 74 31.03 12.11 -3.85
CA GLU A 74 32.32 12.79 -4.09
C GLU A 74 33.53 11.89 -3.82
N THR A 75 33.67 10.74 -4.50
CA THR A 75 34.98 10.04 -4.58
C THR A 75 35.08 9.03 -5.74
N VAL A 76 34.69 9.36 -6.98
CA VAL A 76 35.33 8.74 -8.16
C VAL A 76 35.34 9.69 -9.36
N GLU A 77 36.21 10.70 -9.32
CA GLU A 77 36.83 11.19 -10.56
C GLU A 77 38.23 11.72 -10.20
N THR A 78 39.26 10.95 -10.55
CA THR A 78 40.56 11.40 -11.10
C THR A 78 41.54 10.24 -11.06
N ALA A 79 41.80 9.62 -12.22
CA ALA A 79 43.13 9.18 -12.68
C ALA A 79 42.99 8.18 -13.86
N GLU A 80 42.80 8.70 -15.08
CA GLU A 80 43.58 8.21 -16.22
C GLU A 80 45.04 8.72 -16.03
N PRO A 81 46.11 8.10 -16.59
CA PRO A 81 46.16 7.59 -17.97
C PRO A 81 47.06 6.35 -18.25
N ALA A 82 47.02 5.93 -19.53
CA ALA A 82 48.16 5.46 -20.35
C ALA A 82 48.36 3.94 -20.67
N LYS A 83 48.14 3.67 -21.97
CA LYS A 83 48.93 2.87 -22.95
C LYS A 83 48.96 1.33 -22.97
N GLU A 84 48.54 0.83 -24.15
CA GLU A 84 49.21 -0.12 -25.08
C GLU A 84 49.47 -1.57 -24.63
N VAL A 85 48.76 -2.53 -25.26
CA VAL A 85 49.29 -3.58 -26.17
C VAL A 85 48.14 -4.03 -27.09
#